data_AF-W0THJ2-F1
#
_entry.id   AF-W0THJ2-F1
#
_cell.length_a   1.000
_cell.length_b   1.000
_cell.length_c   1.000
_cell.angle_alpha   90.00
_cell.angle_beta   90.00
_cell.angle_gamma   90.00
#
_symmetry.space_group_name_H-M   'P 1'
#
loop_
_entity.id
_entity.type
_entity.pdbx_description
1 polymer ?
#
loop_
_entity_poly.entity_id
_entity_poly.type
_entity_poly.pdbx_seq_one_letter_code
_entity_poly.pdbx_strand_id
1 'polypeptide(L)'
;MAELNVEGLSVDELFADLKKTIAQQKQEEVAKEESGDGFEDDKVSVEIDDRTAQFQEIERNLHKLPKLQTGFDQLGTDGKKLQLEEQKKVVKVDDPIYILESRKKSDKVKPPSETEKWFTLPKPEMTAEVKRDLMLIKHRAALDPKRHYKKDKWQVPERFSVGTIVEGPTEFFSSRMKNKERKNTMLETLMADDTTNKYFKRKYTEVQQRKTSGKRAHYKAVKDKRRRF
;
A
#
# COMPACT_ATOMS: atom_id res chain seq x y z
N MET A 1 -14.21 -59.83 -4.52
CA MET A 1 -14.08 -58.51 -3.88
C MET A 1 -13.14 -57.66 -4.73
N ALA A 2 -13.70 -56.86 -5.62
CA ALA A 2 -13.07 -55.67 -6.19
C ALA A 2 -14.22 -54.81 -6.73
N GLU A 3 -14.26 -53.58 -6.25
CA GLU A 3 -15.42 -52.70 -6.22
C GLU A 3 -15.64 -51.94 -7.54
N LEU A 4 -16.91 -51.62 -7.82
CA LEU A 4 -17.33 -50.70 -8.88
C LEU A 4 -17.05 -49.26 -8.43
N ASN A 5 -16.17 -48.55 -9.14
CA ASN A 5 -16.11 -47.10 -9.09
C ASN A 5 -16.82 -46.53 -10.32
N VAL A 6 -17.99 -45.94 -10.06
CA VAL A 6 -18.72 -45.06 -10.98
C VAL A 6 -18.34 -43.64 -10.61
N GLU A 7 -17.53 -43.00 -11.45
CA GLU A 7 -17.32 -41.54 -11.40
C GLU A 7 -17.75 -40.94 -12.73
N GLY A 8 -18.54 -39.87 -12.63
CA GLY A 8 -19.37 -39.32 -13.69
C GLY A 8 -18.57 -38.74 -14.86
N LEU A 9 -18.93 -39.18 -16.06
CA LEU A 9 -18.54 -38.53 -17.30
C LEU A 9 -19.11 -37.11 -17.32
N SER A 10 -18.23 -36.11 -17.42
CA SER A 10 -18.64 -34.72 -17.50
C SER A 10 -19.26 -34.43 -18.87
N VAL A 11 -20.28 -33.58 -18.89
CA VAL A 11 -20.96 -33.17 -20.13
C VAL A 11 -19.98 -32.55 -21.14
N ASP A 12 -18.95 -31.87 -20.64
CA ASP A 12 -17.92 -31.23 -21.46
C ASP A 12 -17.01 -32.24 -22.18
N GLU A 13 -16.72 -33.39 -21.57
CA GLU A 13 -15.94 -34.46 -22.21
C GLU A 13 -16.73 -35.13 -23.35
N LEU A 14 -18.03 -35.34 -23.17
CA LEU A 14 -18.94 -35.83 -24.21
C LEU A 14 -18.97 -34.89 -25.43
N PHE A 15 -19.02 -33.58 -25.20
CA PHE A 15 -18.98 -32.60 -26.28
C PHE A 15 -17.61 -32.49 -26.95
N ALA A 16 -16.52 -32.71 -26.21
CA ALA A 16 -15.18 -32.76 -26.80
C ALA A 16 -15.05 -33.96 -27.75
N ASP A 17 -15.56 -35.13 -27.39
CA ASP A 17 -15.53 -36.30 -28.26
C ASP A 17 -16.48 -36.17 -29.46
N LEU A 18 -17.66 -35.57 -29.30
CA LEU A 18 -18.54 -35.26 -30.43
C LEU A 18 -17.86 -34.32 -31.45
N LYS A 19 -17.08 -33.33 -30.98
CA LYS A 19 -16.32 -32.45 -31.88
C LYS A 19 -15.23 -33.20 -32.64
N LYS A 20 -14.57 -34.17 -32.00
CA LYS A 20 -13.56 -35.00 -32.66
C LYS A 20 -14.18 -35.90 -33.72
N THR A 21 -15.33 -36.52 -33.45
CA THR A 21 -16.01 -37.38 -34.43
C THR A 21 -16.50 -36.61 -35.65
N ILE A 22 -17.04 -35.40 -35.46
CA ILE A 22 -17.42 -34.51 -36.57
C ILE A 22 -16.20 -34.10 -37.40
N ALA A 23 -15.05 -33.82 -36.75
CA ALA A 23 -13.82 -33.50 -37.45
C ALA A 23 -13.28 -34.69 -38.28
N GLN A 24 -13.44 -35.91 -37.77
CA GLN A 24 -13.07 -37.14 -38.48
C GLN A 24 -13.98 -37.42 -39.69
N GLN A 25 -15.30 -37.24 -39.54
CA GLN A 25 -16.24 -37.35 -40.68
C GLN A 25 -15.93 -36.33 -41.78
N LYS A 26 -15.53 -35.11 -41.40
CA LYS A 26 -15.12 -34.07 -42.35
C LYS A 26 -13.80 -34.39 -43.07
N GLN A 27 -12.92 -35.21 -42.48
CA GLN A 27 -11.69 -35.67 -43.12
C GLN A 27 -11.91 -36.88 -44.04
N GLU A 28 -12.88 -37.74 -43.74
CA GLU A 28 -13.27 -38.86 -44.61
C GLU A 28 -14.04 -38.41 -45.88
N GLU A 29 -14.80 -37.31 -45.82
CA GLU A 29 -15.43 -36.73 -47.02
C GLU A 29 -14.41 -36.07 -47.97
N VAL A 30 -13.34 -35.46 -47.45
CA VAL A 30 -12.29 -34.82 -48.27
C VAL A 30 -11.36 -35.85 -48.93
N ALA A 31 -11.18 -37.04 -48.34
CA ALA A 31 -10.33 -38.10 -48.89
C ALA A 31 -11.00 -38.96 -49.99
N LYS A 32 -12.31 -38.78 -50.25
CA LYS A 32 -13.05 -39.49 -51.30
C LYS A 32 -13.14 -38.74 -52.64
N GLU A 33 -12.66 -37.49 -52.70
CA GLU A 33 -12.68 -36.65 -53.91
C GLU A 33 -11.35 -36.65 -54.69
N GLU A 34 -10.29 -37.33 -54.22
CA GLU A 34 -8.98 -37.35 -54.87
C GLU A 34 -8.51 -38.76 -55.29
N SER A 35 -9.24 -39.43 -56.20
CA SER A 35 -8.65 -40.42 -57.12
C SER A 35 -9.61 -40.81 -58.25
N GLY A 36 -9.43 -40.23 -59.43
CA GLY A 36 -10.14 -40.59 -60.66
C GLY A 36 -9.75 -39.68 -61.83
N ASP A 37 -8.82 -40.15 -62.65
CA ASP A 37 -8.19 -39.47 -63.79
C ASP A 37 -9.03 -39.60 -65.10
N GLY A 38 -9.25 -38.47 -65.78
CA GLY A 38 -9.35 -38.30 -67.25
C GLY A 38 -10.64 -38.68 -68.02
N PHE A 39 -11.48 -37.70 -68.38
CA PHE A 39 -11.99 -37.51 -69.76
C PHE A 39 -12.69 -36.13 -69.95
N GLU A 40 -12.51 -35.56 -71.14
CA GLU A 40 -12.95 -34.23 -71.60
C GLU A 40 -14.47 -34.03 -71.71
N ASP A 41 -14.85 -32.75 -71.57
CA ASP A 41 -16.08 -32.05 -71.95
C ASP A 41 -17.23 -32.91 -72.50
N ASP A 42 -18.30 -33.05 -71.70
CA ASP A 42 -19.63 -32.88 -72.26
C ASP A 42 -20.53 -32.08 -71.30
N LYS A 43 -20.83 -30.87 -71.72
CA LYS A 43 -21.67 -29.90 -71.04
C LYS A 43 -23.11 -30.36 -71.18
N VAL A 44 -23.56 -31.30 -70.34
CA VAL A 44 -25.00 -31.52 -70.15
C VAL A 44 -25.51 -30.38 -69.26
N SER A 45 -25.82 -29.25 -69.90
CA SER A 45 -26.80 -28.33 -69.37
C SER A 45 -28.09 -29.10 -69.20
N VAL A 46 -28.35 -29.58 -67.98
CA VAL A 46 -29.74 -29.77 -67.56
C VAL A 46 -30.35 -28.39 -67.75
N GLU A 47 -31.33 -28.29 -68.65
CA GLU A 47 -32.11 -27.07 -68.82
C GLU A 47 -32.73 -26.78 -67.46
N ILE A 48 -32.09 -25.87 -66.74
CA ILE A 48 -32.48 -25.45 -65.41
C ILE A 48 -33.72 -24.62 -65.62
N ASP A 49 -34.86 -25.28 -65.46
CA ASP A 49 -36.19 -24.68 -65.41
C ASP A 49 -36.14 -23.37 -64.60
N ASP A 50 -36.85 -22.36 -65.10
CA ASP A 50 -37.16 -21.08 -64.44
C ASP A 50 -37.61 -21.23 -62.98
N ARG A 51 -38.04 -22.45 -62.58
CA ARG A 51 -38.39 -22.86 -61.21
C ARG A 51 -37.28 -22.69 -60.19
N THR A 52 -36.01 -22.91 -60.55
CA THR A 52 -34.90 -22.80 -59.57
C THR A 52 -34.55 -21.34 -59.28
N ALA A 53 -34.60 -20.48 -60.30
CA ALA A 53 -34.43 -19.04 -60.16
C ALA A 53 -35.61 -18.45 -59.36
N GLN A 54 -36.84 -18.89 -59.66
CA GLN A 54 -38.02 -18.55 -58.87
C GLN A 54 -37.91 -19.04 -57.41
N PHE A 55 -37.33 -20.22 -57.17
CA PHE A 55 -37.12 -20.73 -55.81
C PHE A 55 -36.12 -19.88 -55.01
N GLN A 56 -35.00 -19.48 -55.62
CA GLN A 56 -34.04 -18.58 -54.99
C GLN A 56 -34.64 -17.19 -54.69
N GLU A 57 -35.52 -16.69 -55.55
CA GLU A 57 -36.29 -15.47 -55.31
C GLU A 57 -37.19 -15.60 -54.06
N ILE A 58 -37.87 -16.76 -53.93
CA ILE A 58 -38.72 -17.08 -52.79
C ILE A 58 -37.90 -17.19 -51.51
N GLU A 59 -36.74 -17.86 -51.52
CA GLU A 59 -35.87 -17.93 -50.34
C GLU A 59 -35.39 -16.55 -49.87
N ARG A 60 -34.96 -15.69 -50.81
CA ARG A 60 -34.58 -14.31 -50.48
C ARG A 60 -35.77 -13.55 -49.87
N ASN A 61 -36.98 -13.78 -50.34
CA ASN A 61 -38.19 -13.17 -49.78
C ASN A 61 -38.55 -13.75 -48.40
N LEU A 62 -38.42 -15.06 -48.18
CA LEU A 62 -38.64 -15.69 -46.87
C LEU A 62 -37.67 -15.15 -45.81
N HIS A 63 -36.41 -14.92 -46.18
CA HIS A 63 -35.43 -14.32 -45.28
C HIS A 63 -35.67 -12.83 -44.97
N LYS A 64 -36.36 -12.11 -45.86
CA LYS A 64 -36.76 -10.70 -45.67
C LYS A 64 -38.04 -10.54 -44.86
N LEU A 65 -38.79 -11.62 -44.60
CA LEU A 65 -40.00 -11.53 -43.80
C LEU A 65 -39.66 -11.13 -42.35
N PRO A 66 -40.49 -10.28 -41.72
CA PRO A 66 -40.31 -9.91 -40.34
C PRO A 66 -40.44 -11.17 -39.47
N LYS A 67 -39.35 -11.52 -38.78
CA LYS A 67 -39.35 -12.60 -37.80
C LYS A 67 -40.11 -12.14 -36.56
N LEU A 68 -40.80 -13.07 -35.90
CA LEU A 68 -41.44 -12.81 -34.61
C LEU A 68 -40.36 -12.53 -33.56
N GLN A 69 -40.13 -11.26 -33.25
CA GLN A 69 -39.27 -10.86 -32.14
C GLN A 69 -40.08 -10.93 -30.86
N THR A 70 -39.67 -11.78 -29.92
CA THR A 70 -40.19 -11.74 -28.55
C THR A 70 -39.13 -11.10 -27.65
N GLY A 71 -39.56 -10.33 -26.66
CA GLY A 71 -38.64 -9.77 -25.65
C GLY A 71 -38.16 -10.80 -24.62
N PHE A 72 -38.57 -12.07 -24.75
CA PHE A 72 -38.28 -13.12 -23.78
C PHE A 72 -36.79 -13.51 -23.77
N ASP A 73 -36.15 -13.57 -24.93
CA ASP A 73 -34.72 -13.91 -25.04
C ASP A 73 -33.79 -12.84 -24.45
N GLN A 74 -34.24 -11.58 -24.40
CA GLN A 74 -33.45 -10.47 -23.84
C GLN A 74 -33.41 -10.50 -22.31
N LEU A 75 -34.47 -11.02 -21.67
CA LEU A 75 -34.63 -11.06 -20.22
C LEU A 75 -33.51 -11.83 -19.50
N GLY A 76 -33.02 -12.92 -20.10
CA GLY A 76 -31.91 -13.72 -19.55
C GLY A 76 -30.55 -13.00 -19.60
N THR A 77 -30.36 -12.12 -20.60
CA THR A 77 -29.12 -11.35 -20.76
C THR A 77 -29.09 -10.09 -19.91
N ASP A 78 -30.25 -9.47 -19.71
CA ASP A 78 -30.39 -8.22 -18.96
C ASP A 78 -30.28 -8.44 -17.45
N GLY A 79 -30.79 -9.57 -16.94
CA GLY A 79 -30.66 -9.92 -15.52
C GLY A 79 -29.19 -10.02 -15.04
N LYS A 80 -28.29 -10.50 -15.92
CA LYS A 80 -26.85 -10.61 -15.62
C LYS A 80 -26.15 -9.25 -15.64
N LYS A 81 -26.59 -8.32 -16.50
CA LYS A 81 -26.10 -6.94 -16.52
C LYS A 81 -26.59 -6.16 -15.29
N LEU A 82 -27.86 -6.28 -14.94
CA LEU A 82 -28.46 -5.62 -13.77
C LEU A 82 -27.75 -5.99 -12.46
N GLN A 83 -27.46 -7.28 -12.24
CA GLN A 83 -26.72 -7.71 -11.05
C GLN A 83 -25.29 -7.13 -10.99
N LEU A 84 -24.62 -7.01 -12.14
CA LEU A 84 -23.28 -6.45 -12.24
C LEU A 84 -23.27 -4.92 -12.01
N GLU A 85 -24.37 -4.23 -12.36
CA GLU A 85 -24.53 -2.80 -12.07
C GLU A 85 -24.93 -2.53 -10.62
N GLU A 86 -25.77 -3.37 -10.01
CA GLU A 86 -26.12 -3.25 -8.58
C GLU A 86 -24.88 -3.44 -7.68
N GLN A 87 -24.00 -4.39 -8.01
CA GLN A 87 -22.74 -4.59 -7.30
C GLN A 87 -21.77 -3.39 -7.42
N LYS A 88 -21.83 -2.63 -8.52
CA LYS A 88 -21.04 -1.40 -8.70
C LYS A 88 -21.60 -0.22 -7.91
N LYS A 89 -22.89 -0.25 -7.55
CA LYS A 89 -23.59 0.86 -6.89
C LYS A 89 -23.42 0.88 -5.36
N VAL A 90 -22.84 -0.17 -4.77
CA VAL A 90 -22.48 -0.18 -3.35
C VAL A 90 -21.29 0.75 -3.11
N VAL A 91 -21.58 1.97 -2.67
CA VAL A 91 -20.56 2.91 -2.18
C VAL A 91 -19.92 2.32 -0.93
N LYS A 92 -18.67 1.87 -1.04
CA LYS A 92 -17.87 1.49 0.13
C LYS A 92 -17.54 2.78 0.90
N VAL A 93 -18.21 2.99 2.03
CA VAL A 93 -17.89 4.06 2.96
C VAL A 93 -16.72 3.57 3.80
N ASP A 94 -15.52 4.05 3.51
CA ASP A 94 -14.33 3.79 4.33
C ASP A 94 -14.36 4.74 5.53
N ASP A 95 -14.64 4.20 6.73
CA ASP A 95 -14.54 4.97 7.97
C ASP A 95 -13.08 5.43 8.19
N PRO A 96 -12.81 6.72 8.47
CA PRO A 96 -11.44 7.26 8.51
C PRO A 96 -10.63 6.86 9.75
N ILE A 97 -11.14 5.96 10.60
CA ILE A 97 -10.45 5.49 11.80
C ILE A 97 -9.91 4.07 11.54
N TYR A 98 -8.90 3.97 10.68
CA TYR A 98 -8.07 2.77 10.58
C TYR A 98 -6.86 2.91 11.50
N ILE A 99 -6.85 2.05 12.51
CA ILE A 99 -5.79 1.78 13.47
C ILE A 99 -4.42 1.70 12.75
N LEU A 100 -3.44 2.41 13.29
CA LEU A 100 -2.08 2.66 12.78
C LEU A 100 -1.15 1.43 12.64
N GLU A 101 -1.65 0.22 12.38
CA GLU A 101 -0.81 -1.01 12.45
C GLU A 101 -0.89 -2.01 11.27
N SER A 102 -1.35 -1.61 10.08
CA SER A 102 -1.39 -2.56 8.95
C SER A 102 -1.04 -1.99 7.57
N ARG A 103 0.02 -1.18 7.44
CA ARG A 103 0.71 -1.04 6.14
C ARG A 103 1.89 -2.01 6.03
N LYS A 104 1.55 -3.30 5.85
CA LYS A 104 2.44 -4.24 5.18
C LYS A 104 2.64 -3.74 3.75
N LYS A 105 3.92 -3.71 3.35
CA LYS A 105 4.44 -3.39 2.02
C LYS A 105 3.56 -4.03 0.94
N SER A 106 2.80 -3.22 0.21
CA SER A 106 2.21 -3.62 -1.06
C SER A 106 2.60 -2.56 -2.08
N ASP A 107 3.14 -3.01 -3.22
CA ASP A 107 3.76 -2.20 -4.29
C ASP A 107 2.77 -1.33 -5.08
N LYS A 108 1.66 -0.95 -4.47
CA LYS A 108 0.68 0.01 -4.98
C LYS A 108 0.53 1.11 -3.95
N VAL A 109 1.59 1.91 -3.77
CA VAL A 109 1.51 3.15 -2.99
C VAL A 109 0.60 4.10 -3.77
N LYS A 110 -0.69 4.11 -3.41
CA LYS A 110 -1.62 5.14 -3.89
C LYS A 110 -1.01 6.50 -3.56
N PRO A 111 -1.11 7.50 -4.46
CA PRO A 111 -0.66 8.85 -4.14
C PRO A 111 -1.34 9.30 -2.84
N PRO A 112 -0.61 9.98 -1.93
CA PRO A 112 -1.16 10.35 -0.64
C PRO A 112 -2.42 11.19 -0.85
N SER A 113 -3.48 10.84 -0.12
CA SER A 113 -4.73 11.60 -0.14
C SER A 113 -4.47 13.05 0.30
N GLU A 114 -5.27 14.01 -0.16
CA GLU A 114 -5.09 15.43 0.21
C GLU A 114 -5.17 15.61 1.74
N THR A 115 -6.05 14.85 2.40
CA THR A 115 -6.15 14.78 3.85
C THR A 115 -4.87 14.22 4.49
N GLU A 116 -4.26 13.18 3.90
CA GLU A 116 -2.99 12.63 4.40
C GLU A 116 -1.86 13.66 4.28
N LYS A 117 -1.81 14.45 3.21
CA LYS A 117 -0.83 15.52 3.05
C LYS A 117 -0.98 16.60 4.13
N TRP A 118 -2.21 16.97 4.49
CA TRP A 118 -2.48 17.98 5.50
C TRP A 118 -1.94 17.61 6.90
N PHE A 119 -2.06 16.33 7.28
CA PHE A 119 -1.59 15.85 8.58
C PHE A 119 -0.14 15.36 8.59
N THR A 120 0.51 15.30 7.42
CA THR A 120 1.90 14.85 7.33
C THR A 120 2.86 15.98 7.73
N LEU A 121 3.52 15.82 8.89
CA LEU A 121 4.57 16.74 9.36
C LEU A 121 5.70 16.88 8.33
N PRO A 122 6.41 18.01 8.24
CA PRO A 122 7.58 18.13 7.36
C PRO A 122 8.74 17.22 7.82
N LYS A 123 9.65 16.90 6.89
CA LYS A 123 10.92 16.26 7.19
C LYS A 123 12.00 17.34 7.23
N PRO A 124 12.31 17.92 8.40
CA PRO A 124 13.27 19.01 8.50
C PRO A 124 14.71 18.51 8.30
N GLU A 125 15.59 19.43 7.89
CA GLU A 125 17.02 19.17 7.86
C GLU A 125 17.61 19.19 9.27
N MET A 126 18.59 18.32 9.52
CA MET A 126 19.21 18.18 10.84
C MET A 126 20.28 19.25 11.05
N THR A 127 19.85 20.49 11.28
CA THR A 127 20.74 21.60 11.64
C THR A 127 21.44 21.35 12.99
N ALA A 128 22.56 22.02 13.22
CA ALA A 128 23.32 21.84 14.46
C ALA A 128 22.53 22.23 15.71
N GLU A 129 21.68 23.25 15.63
CA GLU A 129 20.82 23.72 16.73
C GLU A 129 19.77 22.68 17.07
N VAL A 130 19.01 22.22 16.06
CA VAL A 130 17.99 21.20 16.21
C VAL A 130 18.59 19.91 16.77
N LYS A 131 19.78 19.51 16.29
CA LYS A 131 20.47 18.33 16.83
C LYS A 131 20.77 18.44 18.32
N ARG A 132 21.17 19.62 18.82
CA ARG A 132 21.44 19.85 20.25
C ARG A 132 20.16 19.76 21.06
N ASP A 133 19.07 20.38 20.59
CA ASP A 133 17.78 20.35 21.27
C ASP A 133 17.18 18.93 21.31
N LEU A 134 17.32 18.16 20.23
CA LEU A 134 16.90 16.75 20.21
C LEU A 134 17.74 15.89 21.17
N MET A 135 19.05 16.13 21.28
CA MET A 135 19.89 15.49 22.30
C MET A 135 19.43 15.84 23.71
N LEU A 136 19.01 17.09 23.92
CA LEU A 136 18.49 17.55 25.21
C LEU A 136 17.20 16.79 25.58
N ILE A 137 16.27 16.64 24.65
CA ILE A 137 15.04 15.86 24.84
C ILE A 137 15.36 14.40 25.16
N LYS A 138 16.29 13.79 24.43
CA LYS A 138 16.76 12.42 24.68
C LYS A 138 17.30 12.25 26.11
N HIS A 139 18.00 13.26 26.61
CA HIS A 139 18.65 13.25 27.93
C HIS A 139 17.83 13.97 29.01
N ARG A 140 16.54 14.24 28.79
CA ARG A 140 15.67 15.00 29.71
C ARG A 140 15.67 14.51 31.16
N ALA A 141 15.88 13.21 31.37
CA ALA A 141 15.93 12.59 32.70
C ALA A 141 17.12 13.03 33.57
N ALA A 142 18.16 13.61 32.98
CA ALA A 142 19.36 14.06 33.70
C ALA A 142 19.42 15.59 33.86
N LEU A 143 18.40 16.33 33.42
CA LEU A 143 18.41 17.79 33.44
C LEU A 143 18.05 18.36 34.81
N ASP A 144 16.95 17.88 35.38
CA ASP A 144 16.48 18.32 36.70
C ASP A 144 16.50 17.12 37.66
N PRO A 145 17.24 17.20 38.79
CA PRO A 145 17.29 16.12 39.78
C PRO A 145 15.94 15.80 40.44
N LYS A 146 14.95 16.69 40.34
CA LYS A 146 13.62 16.51 40.92
C LYS A 146 12.61 15.96 39.92
N ARG A 147 12.90 15.98 38.61
CA ARG A 147 11.99 15.49 37.57
C ARG A 147 12.39 14.11 37.10
N HIS A 148 11.62 13.11 37.52
CA HIS A 148 11.79 11.73 37.11
C HIS A 148 10.78 11.39 36.02
N TYR A 149 11.26 11.19 34.79
CA TYR A 149 10.42 10.76 33.66
C TYR A 149 10.28 9.23 33.63
N LYS A 150 9.21 8.75 32.99
CA LYS A 150 9.09 7.34 32.61
C LYS A 150 10.28 6.93 31.73
N LYS A 151 10.84 5.75 32.01
CA LYS A 151 11.95 5.20 31.22
C LYS A 151 11.47 4.93 29.80
N ASP A 152 12.07 5.62 28.85
CA ASP A 152 11.76 5.50 27.42
C ASP A 152 13.06 5.55 26.61
N LYS A 153 13.10 4.82 25.49
CA LYS A 153 14.23 4.78 24.56
C LYS A 153 13.97 5.74 23.39
N TRP A 154 13.79 7.01 23.71
CA TRP A 154 13.50 8.04 22.72
C TRP A 154 14.60 8.12 21.65
N GLN A 155 14.21 7.95 20.39
CA GLN A 155 15.04 8.18 19.21
C GLN A 155 14.49 9.37 18.44
N VAL A 156 15.35 10.01 17.65
CA VAL A 156 14.91 11.13 16.81
C VAL A 156 13.92 10.60 15.76
N PRO A 157 12.68 11.13 15.72
CA PRO A 157 11.72 10.76 14.70
C PRO A 157 12.16 11.28 13.32
N GLU A 158 11.75 10.59 12.25
CA GLU A 158 12.09 11.01 10.89
C GLU A 158 11.44 12.35 10.50
N ARG A 159 10.19 12.57 10.94
CA ARG A 159 9.40 13.76 10.63
C ARG A 159 9.00 14.42 11.93
N PHE A 160 9.30 15.72 12.06
CA PHE A 160 8.98 16.51 13.23
C PHE A 160 8.90 17.99 12.86
N SER A 161 8.25 18.77 13.70
CA SER A 161 8.25 20.23 13.64
C SER A 161 8.63 20.80 14.99
N VAL A 162 9.27 21.96 14.96
CA VAL A 162 9.54 22.75 16.17
C VAL A 162 8.48 23.83 16.26
N GLY A 163 7.78 23.89 17.39
CA GLY A 163 6.73 24.86 17.65
C GLY A 163 7.00 25.66 18.92
N THR A 164 6.43 26.85 19.00
CA THR A 164 6.43 27.68 20.22
C THR A 164 5.05 27.62 20.86
N ILE A 165 4.99 27.50 22.19
CA ILE A 165 3.73 27.47 22.92
C ILE A 165 3.11 28.88 22.91
N VAL A 166 1.87 28.99 22.44
CA VAL A 166 1.06 30.21 22.55
C VAL A 166 0.23 30.10 23.83
N GLU A 167 0.58 30.91 24.82
CA GLU A 167 -0.10 30.94 26.12
C GLU A 167 -1.56 31.45 25.97
N GLY A 168 -2.47 30.91 26.77
CA GLY A 168 -3.87 31.31 26.76
C GLY A 168 -4.09 32.74 27.29
N PRO A 169 -5.21 33.39 26.93
CA PRO A 169 -5.49 34.77 27.33
C PRO A 169 -5.83 34.92 28.82
N THR A 170 -5.99 33.83 29.57
CA THR A 170 -6.36 33.84 31.00
C THR A 170 -5.17 33.63 31.94
N GLU A 171 -4.01 33.23 31.42
CA GLU A 171 -2.84 32.86 32.24
C GLU A 171 -1.74 33.93 32.17
N PHE A 172 -1.94 35.07 32.86
CA PHE A 172 -1.01 36.20 32.78
C PHE A 172 0.22 36.11 33.69
N PHE A 173 0.09 35.52 34.88
CA PHE A 173 1.11 35.60 35.93
C PHE A 173 1.75 34.26 36.33
N SER A 174 1.20 33.14 35.89
CA SER A 174 1.65 31.80 36.29
C SER A 174 2.57 31.15 35.25
N SER A 175 2.02 30.82 34.08
CA SER A 175 2.71 30.09 33.02
C SER A 175 3.40 31.00 32.01
N ARG A 176 3.00 32.29 31.97
CA ARG A 176 3.46 33.24 30.96
C ARG A 176 4.90 33.68 31.17
N MET A 177 5.71 33.44 30.14
CA MET A 177 7.12 33.86 30.09
C MET A 177 7.21 35.32 29.67
N LYS A 178 8.04 36.11 30.37
CA LYS A 178 8.32 37.49 29.96
C LYS A 178 9.12 37.52 28.65
N ASN A 179 9.02 38.61 27.89
CA ASN A 179 9.71 38.72 26.60
C ASN A 179 11.24 38.50 26.70
N LYS A 180 11.87 38.88 27.83
CA LYS A 180 13.32 38.70 28.06
C LYS A 180 13.72 37.24 28.30
N GLU A 181 12.80 36.45 28.87
CA GLU A 181 12.99 35.04 29.21
C GLU A 181 12.68 34.13 28.02
N ARG A 182 11.91 34.61 27.04
CA ARG A 182 11.65 33.89 25.78
C ARG A 182 12.92 33.83 24.94
N LYS A 183 13.35 32.60 24.63
CA LYS A 183 14.54 32.29 23.84
C LYS A 183 14.17 31.54 22.58
N ASN A 184 15.09 31.46 21.61
CA ASN A 184 14.83 30.82 20.32
C ASN A 184 14.95 29.29 20.40
N THR A 185 15.83 28.79 21.28
CA THR A 185 16.10 27.35 21.42
C THR A 185 15.87 26.84 22.84
N MET A 186 15.63 25.54 22.97
CA MET A 186 15.45 24.92 24.29
C MET A 186 16.76 24.95 25.08
N LEU A 187 17.89 24.73 24.39
CA LEU A 187 19.21 24.84 24.99
C LEU A 187 19.49 26.25 25.55
N GLU A 188 19.18 27.31 24.81
CA GLU A 188 19.40 28.68 25.27
C GLU A 188 18.57 29.00 26.52
N THR A 189 17.33 28.50 26.56
CA THR A 189 16.47 28.61 27.74
C THR A 189 17.11 27.94 28.95
N LEU A 190 17.67 26.74 28.77
CA LEU A 190 18.35 26.00 29.84
C LEU A 190 19.64 26.70 30.28
N MET A 191 20.42 27.26 29.35
CA MET A 191 21.66 27.98 29.67
C MET A 191 21.40 29.31 30.39
N ALA A 192 20.23 29.91 30.19
CA ALA A 192 19.83 31.14 30.87
C ALA A 192 19.42 30.91 32.34
N ASP A 193 19.14 29.67 32.75
CA ASP A 193 18.76 29.34 34.13
C ASP A 193 19.98 29.08 35.03
N ASP A 194 20.19 29.98 35.98
CA ASP A 194 21.28 29.91 36.94
C ASP A 194 21.21 28.68 37.85
N THR A 195 20.00 28.20 38.17
CA THR A 195 19.82 27.11 39.12
C THR A 195 20.28 25.78 38.54
N THR A 196 19.87 25.49 37.30
CA THR A 196 20.33 24.32 36.53
C THR A 196 21.83 24.43 36.23
N ASN A 197 22.35 25.60 35.87
CA ASN A 197 23.79 25.80 35.66
C ASN A 197 24.63 25.46 36.91
N LYS A 198 24.20 25.92 38.09
CA LYS A 198 24.87 25.59 39.37
C LYS A 198 24.85 24.09 39.64
N TYR A 199 23.70 23.44 39.41
CA TYR A 199 23.57 21.99 39.55
C TYR A 199 24.48 21.23 38.59
N PHE A 200 24.47 21.57 37.30
CA PHE A 200 25.31 20.92 36.29
C PHE A 200 26.78 21.11 36.59
N LYS A 201 27.22 22.32 36.96
CA LYS A 201 28.62 22.56 37.33
C LYS A 201 29.03 21.68 38.52
N ARG A 202 28.24 21.67 39.60
CA ARG A 202 28.51 20.83 40.78
C ARG A 202 28.57 19.36 40.40
N LYS A 203 27.55 18.83 39.72
CA LYS A 203 27.48 17.40 39.37
C LYS A 203 28.56 16.98 38.38
N TYR A 204 28.88 17.84 37.42
CA TYR A 204 29.97 17.64 36.49
C TYR A 204 31.32 17.51 37.22
N THR A 205 31.63 18.43 38.15
CA THR A 205 32.87 18.35 38.92
C THR A 205 32.97 17.08 39.77
N GLU A 206 31.87 16.67 40.41
CA GLU A 206 31.79 15.43 41.19
C GLU A 206 32.04 14.20 40.30
N VAL A 207 31.36 14.12 39.14
CA VAL A 207 31.56 13.03 38.18
C VAL A 207 32.99 13.03 37.64
N GLN A 208 33.57 14.20 37.38
CA GLN A 208 34.92 14.31 36.87
C GLN A 208 35.97 13.88 37.90
N GLN A 209 35.79 14.26 39.17
CA GLN A 209 36.64 13.80 40.27
C GLN A 209 36.54 12.27 40.41
N ARG A 210 35.32 11.71 40.41
CA ARG A 210 35.10 10.26 40.47
C ARG A 210 35.75 9.53 39.31
N LYS A 211 35.62 10.05 38.09
CA LYS A 211 36.22 9.48 36.86
C LYS A 211 37.73 9.68 36.78
N THR A 212 38.30 10.65 37.49
CA THR A 212 39.74 10.94 37.47
C THR A 212 40.49 10.23 38.59
N SER A 213 39.78 9.86 39.66
CA SER A 213 40.34 9.07 40.77
C SER A 213 41.05 7.80 40.28
N GLY A 214 42.21 7.51 40.85
CA GLY A 214 43.01 6.32 40.54
C GLY A 214 43.69 6.29 39.16
N LYS A 215 43.50 7.31 38.31
CA LYS A 215 44.13 7.36 36.98
C LYS A 215 45.61 7.79 37.05
N ARG A 216 46.16 8.13 35.88
CA ARG A 216 47.56 8.55 35.66
C ARG A 216 48.04 9.63 36.63
N ALA A 217 47.20 10.61 37.01
CA ALA A 217 47.58 11.65 37.97
C ALA A 217 47.87 11.06 39.36
N HIS A 218 47.02 10.14 39.84
CA HIS A 218 47.24 9.41 41.08
C HIS A 218 48.51 8.56 41.01
N TYR A 219 48.69 7.79 39.92
CA TYR A 219 49.89 6.97 39.72
C TYR A 219 51.18 7.80 39.73
N LYS A 220 51.20 8.93 39.03
CA LYS A 220 52.34 9.87 39.04
C LYS A 220 52.62 10.40 40.45
N ALA A 221 51.59 10.85 41.16
CA ALA A 221 51.75 11.34 42.53
C ALA A 221 52.32 10.28 43.49
N VAL A 222 51.92 9.01 43.33
CA VAL A 222 52.51 7.89 44.10
C VAL A 222 53.97 7.67 43.72
N LYS A 223 54.31 7.69 42.44
CA LYS A 223 55.69 7.53 41.96
C LYS A 223 56.60 8.67 42.46
N ASP A 224 56.11 9.91 42.43
CA ASP A 224 56.85 11.08 42.91
C ASP A 224 57.09 11.00 44.43
N LYS A 225 56.11 10.53 45.20
CA LYS A 225 56.29 10.24 46.64
C LYS A 225 57.35 9.17 46.88
N ARG A 226 57.41 8.12 46.05
CA ARG A 226 58.43 7.06 46.15
C ARG A 226 59.83 7.54 45.81
N ARG A 227 59.99 8.47 44.87
CA ARG A 227 61.29 9.04 44.48
C ARG A 227 61.83 10.05 45.50
N ARG A 228 60.95 10.59 46.35
CA ARG A 228 61.32 11.61 47.34
C ARG A 228 62.03 11.02 48.57
N PHE A 229 61.93 9.71 48.77
CA PHE A 229 62.74 8.93 49.71
C PHE A 229 63.84 8.21 48.93
#